data_AF-A0A958TK95-F1
#
_entry.id   AF-A0A958TK95-F1
#
_cell.length_a   1.000
_cell.length_b   1.000
_cell.length_c   1.000
_cell.angle_alpha   90.00
_cell.angle_beta   90.00
_cell.angle_gamma   90.00
#
_symmetry.space_group_name_H-M   'P 1'
#
loop_
_entity.id
_entity.type
_entity.pdbx_description
1 polymer ?
#
loop_
_entity_poly.entity_id
_entity_poly.type
_entity_poly.pdbx_seq_one_letter_code
_entity_poly.pdbx_strand_id
1 'polypeptide(L)'
;VHIELPEDIAAEEVEFNIYPVRPFKYPKAGKDAIADAVKMIEKAKRPLLLIGAGANRTRIGNALTDFVNETGIPFFSTQMGKGVIDENHKLCLNF
;
A
#
# COMPACT_ATOMS: atom_id res chain seq x y z
N VAL A 1 -0.42 -18.12 -0.52
CA VAL A 1 -1.26 -19.32 -0.67
C VAL A 1 -0.32 -20.46 -0.95
N HIS A 2 -0.41 -21.54 -0.20
CA HIS A 2 0.36 -22.77 -0.46
C HIS A 2 -0.57 -23.77 -1.14
N ILE A 3 -0.13 -24.34 -2.25
CA ILE A 3 -0.87 -25.37 -2.99
C ILE A 3 0.10 -26.53 -3.17
N GLU A 4 -0.33 -27.72 -2.74
CA GLU A 4 0.38 -28.97 -3.00
C GLU A 4 -0.37 -29.72 -4.10
N LEU A 5 0.38 -30.22 -5.09
CA LEU A 5 -0.15 -30.97 -6.21
C LEU A 5 0.62 -32.30 -6.28
N PRO A 6 0.03 -33.40 -5.77
CA PRO A 6 0.63 -34.72 -5.82
C PRO A 6 0.92 -35.17 -7.26
N GLU A 7 1.97 -35.97 -7.46
CA GLU A 7 2.42 -36.42 -8.79
C GLU A 7 1.40 -37.33 -9.47
N ASP A 8 0.76 -38.21 -8.71
CA ASP A 8 -0.30 -39.10 -9.18
C ASP A 8 -1.51 -38.31 -9.69
N ILE A 9 -1.94 -37.29 -8.94
CA ILE A 9 -3.03 -36.38 -9.33
C ILE A 9 -2.65 -35.51 -10.54
N ALA A 10 -1.40 -35.04 -10.60
CA ALA A 10 -0.91 -34.25 -11.74
C ALA A 10 -0.81 -35.05 -13.05
N ALA A 11 -0.67 -36.38 -12.96
CA ALA A 11 -0.53 -37.28 -14.09
C ALA A 11 -1.87 -37.75 -14.68
N GLU A 12 -3.00 -37.52 -13.99
CA GLU A 12 -4.32 -37.89 -14.47
C GLU A 12 -4.73 -37.10 -15.73
N GLU A 13 -5.29 -37.79 -16.73
CA GLU A 13 -5.91 -37.13 -17.88
C GLU A 13 -7.26 -36.51 -17.47
N VAL A 14 -7.43 -35.22 -17.77
CA VAL A 14 -8.65 -34.47 -17.43
C VAL A 14 -9.18 -33.70 -18.63
N GLU A 15 -10.51 -33.66 -18.76
CA GLU A 15 -11.15 -32.63 -19.58
C GLU A 15 -11.03 -31.30 -18.85
N PHE A 16 -10.21 -30.38 -19.37
CA PHE A 16 -9.96 -29.10 -18.71
C PHE A 16 -10.76 -27.96 -19.33
N ASN A 17 -11.14 -27.01 -18.47
CA ASN A 17 -11.58 -25.69 -18.87
C ASN A 17 -10.68 -24.65 -18.18
N ILE A 18 -9.88 -23.93 -18.95
CA ILE A 18 -9.00 -22.90 -18.39
C ILE A 18 -9.87 -21.69 -18.01
N TYR A 19 -9.99 -21.43 -16.72
CA TYR A 19 -10.65 -20.23 -16.25
C TYR A 19 -9.80 -18.99 -16.60
N PRO A 20 -10.39 -17.96 -17.23
CA PRO A 20 -9.65 -16.74 -17.50
C PRO A 20 -9.23 -16.09 -16.18
N VAL A 21 -7.99 -15.62 -16.12
CA VAL A 21 -7.50 -14.83 -14.98
C VAL A 21 -8.38 -13.61 -14.84
N ARG A 22 -9.09 -13.51 -13.71
CA ARG A 22 -9.93 -12.34 -13.42
C ARG A 22 -9.03 -11.23 -12.89
N PRO A 23 -9.04 -10.03 -13.52
CA PRO A 23 -8.28 -8.91 -12.99
C PRO A 23 -8.84 -8.53 -11.61
N PHE A 24 -7.97 -8.52 -10.60
CA PHE A 24 -8.31 -8.02 -9.29
C PHE A 24 -8.28 -6.50 -9.29
N LYS A 25 -9.33 -5.87 -8.73
CA LYS A 25 -9.37 -4.42 -8.52
C LYS A 25 -9.22 -4.14 -7.04
N TYR A 26 -8.21 -3.34 -6.70
CA TYR A 26 -8.10 -2.81 -5.35
C TYR A 26 -9.29 -1.89 -5.05
N PRO A 27 -9.88 -1.98 -3.84
CA PRO A 27 -10.90 -1.04 -3.43
C PRO A 27 -10.30 0.37 -3.42
N LYS A 28 -11.07 1.33 -3.93
CA LYS A 28 -10.73 2.76 -3.87
C LYS A 28 -11.54 3.42 -2.77
N ALA A 29 -10.92 4.33 -2.02
CA ALA A 29 -11.65 5.14 -1.06
C ALA A 29 -12.72 5.98 -1.78
N GLY A 30 -13.89 6.10 -1.17
CA GLY A 30 -14.97 6.97 -1.66
C GLY A 30 -14.57 8.44 -1.55
N LYS A 31 -15.13 9.30 -2.41
CA LYS A 31 -14.82 10.73 -2.43
C LYS A 31 -15.13 11.41 -1.10
N ASP A 32 -16.23 11.02 -0.44
CA ASP A 32 -16.64 11.60 0.85
C ASP A 32 -15.64 11.26 1.96
N ALA A 33 -15.18 10.00 2.02
CA ALA A 33 -14.16 9.58 2.97
C ALA A 33 -12.82 10.32 2.76
N ILE A 34 -12.45 10.60 1.51
CA ILE A 34 -11.27 11.42 1.20
C ILE A 34 -11.49 12.86 1.65
N ALA A 35 -12.67 13.45 1.38
CA ALA A 35 -12.97 14.82 1.79
C ALA A 35 -12.96 14.99 3.32
N ASP A 36 -13.45 13.99 4.07
CA ASP A 36 -13.40 13.99 5.52
C ASP A 36 -11.95 13.88 6.04
N ALA A 37 -11.13 13.02 5.43
CA ALA A 37 -9.70 12.94 5.76
C ALA A 37 -8.97 14.27 5.52
N VAL A 38 -9.24 14.95 4.40
CA VAL A 38 -8.68 16.28 4.10
C VAL A 38 -9.06 17.28 5.20
N LYS A 39 -10.35 17.38 5.56
CA LYS A 39 -10.81 18.27 6.63
C LYS A 39 -10.13 17.98 7.97
N MET A 40 -9.90 16.71 8.28
CA MET A 40 -9.20 16.31 9.51
C MET A 40 -7.73 16.74 9.49
N ILE A 41 -7.05 16.56 8.35
CA ILE A 41 -5.65 16.95 8.18
C ILE A 41 -5.49 18.47 8.25
N GLU A 42 -6.35 19.24 7.58
CA GLU A 42 -6.32 20.71 7.57
C GLU A 42 -6.57 21.32 8.96
N LYS A 43 -7.36 20.66 9.81
CA LYS A 43 -7.63 21.09 11.18
C LYS A 43 -6.53 20.66 12.18
N ALA A 44 -5.65 19.75 11.78
CA ALA A 44 -4.63 19.23 12.68
C ALA A 44 -3.55 20.28 12.95
N LYS A 45 -3.27 20.54 14.23
CA LYS A 45 -2.21 21.49 14.63
C LYS A 45 -0.81 20.90 14.51
N ARG A 46 -0.69 19.58 14.66
CA ARG A 46 0.58 18.83 14.67
C ARG A 46 0.38 17.43 14.04
N PRO A 47 0.05 17.35 12.74
CA PRO A 47 -0.12 16.07 12.05
C PRO A 47 1.20 15.30 11.98
N LEU A 48 1.10 13.97 11.96
CA LEU A 48 2.22 13.05 11.79
C LEU A 48 1.75 11.87 10.92
N LEU A 49 2.52 11.53 9.91
CA LEU A 49 2.25 10.39 9.03
C LEU A 49 2.93 9.13 9.55
N LEU A 50 2.18 8.03 9.67
CA LEU A 50 2.71 6.69 9.96
C LEU A 50 2.63 5.83 8.69
N ILE A 51 3.78 5.33 8.23
CA ILE A 51 3.87 4.51 7.01
C ILE A 51 3.91 3.02 7.36
N GLY A 52 2.85 2.30 6.98
CA GLY A 52 2.68 0.87 7.19
C GLY A 52 3.07 0.00 6.00
N ALA A 53 3.03 -1.32 6.18
CA ALA A 53 3.31 -2.33 5.15
C ALA A 53 2.52 -2.17 3.85
N GLY A 54 1.30 -1.62 3.94
CA GLY A 54 0.43 -1.42 2.77
C GLY A 54 0.99 -0.43 1.75
N ALA A 55 1.86 0.49 2.18
CA ALA A 55 2.44 1.51 1.31
C ALA A 55 3.59 0.98 0.43
N ASN A 56 4.08 -0.24 0.71
CA ASN A 56 5.07 -0.93 -0.13
C ASN A 56 4.47 -1.55 -1.42
N ARG A 57 3.16 -1.35 -1.66
CA ARG A 57 2.47 -1.87 -2.84
C ARG A 57 2.46 -0.84 -3.98
N THR A 58 2.48 -1.32 -5.23
CA THR A 58 1.94 -0.61 -6.41
C THR A 58 2.23 0.90 -6.49
N ARG A 59 3.48 1.32 -6.76
CA ARG A 59 3.88 2.73 -7.04
C ARG A 59 3.38 3.80 -6.02
N ILE A 60 2.98 3.41 -4.81
CA ILE A 60 2.50 4.33 -3.78
C ILE A 60 3.63 5.26 -3.29
N GLY A 61 4.88 4.77 -3.28
CA GLY A 61 6.04 5.52 -2.80
C GLY A 61 6.18 6.92 -3.41
N ASN A 62 6.04 7.06 -4.73
CA ASN A 62 6.14 8.37 -5.39
C ASN A 62 5.01 9.31 -4.94
N ALA A 63 3.75 8.84 -4.99
CA ALA A 63 2.60 9.65 -4.59
C ALA A 63 2.66 10.06 -3.10
N LEU A 64 3.17 9.18 -2.24
CA LEU A 64 3.34 9.47 -0.82
C LEU A 64 4.50 10.42 -0.57
N THR A 65 5.58 10.32 -1.36
CA THR A 65 6.71 11.26 -1.34
C THR A 65 6.25 12.66 -1.76
N ASP A 66 5.48 12.76 -2.85
CA ASP A 66 4.88 14.02 -3.32
C ASP A 66 3.96 14.61 -2.25
N PHE A 67 3.09 13.79 -1.65
CA PHE A 67 2.23 14.21 -0.55
C PHE A 67 3.02 14.77 0.64
N VAL A 68 4.10 14.11 1.06
CA VAL A 68 4.98 14.61 2.14
C VAL A 68 5.67 15.92 1.75
N ASN A 69 6.14 16.03 0.50
CA ASN A 69 6.79 17.23 -0.01
C ASN A 69 5.85 18.45 -0.06
N GLU A 70 4.61 18.24 -0.50
CA GLU A 70 3.61 19.30 -0.64
C GLU A 70 3.02 19.72 0.71
N THR A 71 2.72 18.77 1.58
CA THR A 71 2.06 19.05 2.86
C THR A 71 3.02 19.45 3.97
N GLY A 72 4.30 19.08 3.85
CA GLY A 72 5.29 19.30 4.91
C GLY A 72 5.06 18.46 6.16
N ILE A 73 4.15 17.48 6.11
CA ILE A 73 3.83 16.63 7.27
C ILE A 73 5.01 15.68 7.53
N PRO A 74 5.60 15.69 8.75
CA PRO A 74 6.65 14.74 9.09
C PRO A 74 6.10 13.32 9.10
N PHE A 75 6.99 12.33 8.92
CA PHE A 75 6.58 10.94 8.90
C PHE A 75 7.55 10.03 9.65
N PHE A 76 7.07 8.84 10.01
CA PHE A 76 7.88 7.73 10.44
C PHE A 76 7.30 6.42 9.88
N SER A 77 8.13 5.39 9.80
CA SER A 77 7.77 4.13 9.18
C SER A 77 7.75 2.99 10.20
N THR A 78 6.76 2.10 10.07
CA THR A 78 6.85 0.77 10.67
C THR A 78 8.02 0.00 10.04
N GLN A 79 8.50 -1.08 10.67
CA GLN A 79 9.55 -1.92 10.08
C GLN A 79 9.19 -2.40 8.66
N MET A 80 7.91 -2.75 8.44
CA MET A 80 7.42 -3.20 7.15
C MET A 80 7.10 -2.07 6.16
N GLY A 81 7.13 -0.81 6.58
CA GLY A 81 6.92 0.38 5.75
C GLY A 81 8.21 1.12 5.38
N LYS A 82 9.36 0.65 5.88
CA LYS A 82 10.66 1.20 5.50
C LYS A 82 10.89 1.09 3.99
N GLY A 83 11.58 2.09 3.43
CA GLY A 83 11.88 2.18 2.00
C GLY A 83 10.74 2.69 1.11
N VAL A 84 9.54 2.93 1.65
CA VAL A 84 8.44 3.54 0.88
C VAL A 84 8.76 4.99 0.51
N ILE A 85 9.27 5.74 1.49
CA ILE A 85 9.92 7.04 1.31
C ILE A 85 11.36 6.84 1.79
N ASP A 86 12.32 7.50 1.14
CA ASP A 86 13.73 7.49 1.57
C ASP A 86 13.83 7.95 3.04
N GLU A 87 14.47 7.15 3.90
CA GLU A 87 14.63 7.46 5.32
C GLU A 87 15.63 8.62 5.55
N ASN A 88 16.41 9.00 4.54
CA ASN A 88 17.22 10.23 4.55
C ASN A 88 16.40 11.50 4.26
N HIS A 89 15.10 11.36 4.00
CA HIS A 89 14.24 12.51 3.73
C HIS A 89 14.21 13.47 4.93
N LYS A 90 14.30 14.78 4.68
CA LYS A 90 14.38 15.83 5.72
C LYS A 90 13.21 15.83 6.73
N LEU A 91 12.07 15.26 6.34
CA LEU A 91 10.85 15.15 7.16
C LEU A 91 10.68 13.77 7.81
N CYS A 92 11.63 12.85 7.61
CA CYS A 92 11.64 11.56 8.30
C CYS A 92 12.05 11.76 9.77
N LEU A 93 11.22 11.29 10.69
CA LEU A 93 11.53 11.20 12.10
C LEU A 93 12.21 9.86 12.35
N ASN A 94 13.53 9.85 12.19
CA ASN A 94 14.35 8.67 12.45
C ASN A 94 14.29 8.31 13.94
N PHE A 95 14.03 7.02 14.21
CA PHE A 95 14.18 6.39 15.52
C PHE A 95 15.39 5.47 15.52
#